data_AF-X1D1X9-F1
#
_entry.id   AF-X1D1X9-F1
#
_cell.length_a   1.000
_cell.length_b   1.000
_cell.length_c   1.000
_cell.angle_alpha   90.00
_cell.angle_beta   90.00
_cell.angle_gamma   90.00
#
_symmetry.space_group_name_H-M   'P 1'
#
loop_
_entity.id
_entity.type
_entity.pdbx_description
1 polymer ?
#
loop_
_entity_poly.entity_id
_entity_poly.type
_entity_poly.pdbx_seq_one_letter_code
_entity_poly.pdbx_strand_id
1 'polypeptide(L)'
;MSDATPISGAMVNVTFGGTLWPLVWSPGDQDYRLQINGSDVPPGFGIYSLNIQASKKGFDPQTDLTETVTLREEPTSLVISWSNGNDLSYFEHTYLFVDYRMANLSTILGATLNVTINGRLWSMTWNATEGQYQIRFNGSDSVPGVGTHSLTIRAGKSGYINQVDSSQILTLPVIPTTLSEEPTTIVITWSNTNSITFVESTILTVNYTMSDGSPVTGATVNVTIGGT
;
A
#
# COMPACT_ATOMS: atom_id res chain seq x y z
N MET A 1 39.18 -33.56 -39.95
CA MET A 1 39.22 -32.65 -38.78
C MET A 1 38.44 -31.42 -39.18
N SER A 2 37.31 -31.15 -38.53
CA SER A 2 36.62 -29.87 -38.70
C SER A 2 37.46 -28.80 -38.01
N ASP A 3 37.93 -27.82 -38.75
CA ASP A 3 38.49 -26.62 -38.15
C ASP A 3 37.35 -25.92 -37.40
N ALA A 4 37.50 -25.71 -36.09
CA ALA A 4 36.45 -25.17 -35.22
C ALA A 4 36.26 -23.64 -35.42
N THR A 5 36.58 -23.14 -36.61
CA THR A 5 36.52 -21.72 -36.96
C THR A 5 35.06 -21.25 -37.02
N PRO A 6 34.67 -20.24 -36.24
CA PRO A 6 33.31 -19.69 -36.26
C PRO A 6 32.93 -19.09 -37.62
N ILE A 7 31.65 -19.26 -38.00
CA ILE A 7 31.12 -18.82 -39.30
C ILE A 7 30.48 -17.44 -39.14
N SER A 8 31.25 -16.37 -39.33
CA SER A 8 30.71 -15.00 -39.37
C SER A 8 29.87 -14.74 -40.64
N GLY A 9 28.88 -13.85 -40.58
CA GLY A 9 28.08 -13.46 -41.74
C GLY A 9 27.04 -14.50 -42.22
N ALA A 10 26.77 -15.54 -41.43
CA ALA A 10 25.56 -16.34 -41.54
C ALA A 10 24.32 -15.52 -41.13
N MET A 11 23.16 -15.91 -41.68
CA MET A 11 21.85 -15.51 -41.17
C MET A 11 21.45 -16.50 -40.09
N VAL A 12 21.33 -16.01 -38.85
CA VAL A 12 20.90 -16.82 -37.70
C VAL A 12 19.67 -16.18 -37.10
N ASN A 13 18.58 -16.94 -37.01
CA ASN A 13 17.32 -16.49 -36.45
C ASN A 13 16.83 -17.51 -35.41
N VAL A 14 16.07 -17.04 -34.43
CA VAL A 14 15.31 -17.88 -33.51
C VAL A 14 13.84 -17.52 -33.60
N THR A 15 12.98 -18.53 -33.70
CA THR A 15 11.54 -18.32 -33.51
C THR A 15 11.24 -18.51 -32.02
N PHE A 16 10.69 -17.47 -31.40
CA PHE A 16 10.33 -17.40 -29.98
C PHE A 16 8.92 -16.83 -29.84
N GLY A 17 8.03 -17.56 -29.15
CA GLY A 17 6.63 -17.17 -28.98
C GLY A 17 5.85 -17.01 -30.30
N GLY A 18 6.30 -17.67 -31.38
CA GLY A 18 5.72 -17.55 -32.72
C GLY A 18 6.28 -16.39 -33.55
N THR A 19 7.14 -15.55 -32.98
CA THR A 19 7.79 -14.43 -33.69
C THR A 19 9.23 -14.81 -34.04
N LEU A 20 9.70 -14.40 -35.22
CA LEU A 20 11.08 -14.60 -35.67
C LEU A 20 11.97 -13.44 -35.19
N TRP A 21 13.09 -13.77 -34.56
CA TRP A 21 14.06 -12.82 -34.03
C TRP A 21 15.44 -13.06 -34.67
N PRO A 22 16.05 -12.05 -35.33
CA PRO A 22 17.40 -12.19 -35.85
C PRO A 22 18.43 -12.10 -34.70
N LEU A 23 19.44 -12.97 -34.73
CA LEU A 23 20.59 -12.88 -33.84
C LEU A 23 21.66 -11.99 -34.48
N VAL A 24 22.39 -11.26 -33.63
CA VAL A 24 23.46 -10.35 -34.03
C VAL A 24 24.81 -11.01 -33.80
N TRP A 25 25.68 -10.96 -34.80
CA TRP A 25 27.07 -11.43 -34.68
C TRP A 25 27.87 -10.55 -33.71
N SER A 26 28.54 -11.17 -32.72
CA SER A 26 29.52 -10.53 -31.82
C SER A 26 30.94 -10.85 -32.30
N PRO A 27 31.68 -9.91 -32.92
CA PRO A 27 33.04 -10.20 -33.40
C PRO A 27 34.05 -10.51 -32.29
N GLY A 28 33.86 -9.94 -31.09
CA GLY A 28 34.77 -10.13 -29.97
C GLY A 28 34.69 -11.55 -29.39
N ASP A 29 33.49 -12.10 -29.33
CA ASP A 29 33.21 -13.42 -28.76
C ASP A 29 33.09 -14.51 -29.83
N GLN A 30 33.01 -14.11 -31.09
CA GLN A 30 32.83 -14.96 -32.27
C GLN A 30 31.55 -15.83 -32.21
N ASP A 31 30.45 -15.25 -31.73
CA ASP A 31 29.15 -15.91 -31.59
C ASP A 31 27.97 -15.06 -32.12
N TYR A 32 26.77 -15.63 -32.15
CA TYR A 32 25.51 -14.94 -32.47
C TYR A 32 24.69 -14.76 -31.20
N ARG A 33 24.16 -13.55 -30.98
CA ARG A 33 23.48 -13.18 -29.74
C ARG A 33 22.10 -12.60 -29.98
N LEU A 34 21.18 -12.95 -29.11
CA LEU A 34 19.90 -12.27 -28.91
C LEU A 34 19.72 -12.06 -27.42
N GLN A 35 19.38 -10.83 -27.04
CA GLN A 35 18.89 -10.54 -25.70
C GLN A 35 17.36 -10.67 -25.71
N ILE A 36 16.84 -11.52 -24.85
CA ILE A 36 15.39 -11.69 -24.62
C ILE A 36 15.09 -11.12 -23.23
N ASN A 37 14.27 -10.09 -23.17
CA ASN A 37 13.73 -9.58 -21.91
C ASN A 37 12.38 -10.24 -21.64
N GLY A 38 12.07 -10.51 -20.37
CA GLY A 38 10.76 -11.04 -19.97
C GLY A 38 9.58 -10.12 -20.31
N SER A 39 9.86 -8.86 -20.69
CA SER A 39 8.89 -7.84 -21.05
C SER A 39 8.81 -7.53 -22.55
N ASP A 40 9.50 -8.30 -23.42
CA ASP A 40 9.46 -8.07 -24.87
C ASP A 40 8.06 -8.37 -25.44
N VAL A 41 7.84 -8.52 -26.76
CA VAL A 41 6.58 -9.05 -27.32
C VAL A 41 6.91 -10.00 -28.49
N PRO A 42 6.42 -11.25 -28.50
CA PRO A 42 5.45 -11.84 -27.57
C PRO A 42 6.16 -12.56 -26.42
N PRO A 43 5.91 -12.15 -25.18
CA PRO A 43 5.83 -13.11 -24.11
C PRO A 43 4.72 -12.79 -23.12
N GLY A 44 3.97 -13.84 -22.80
CA GLY A 44 3.36 -14.00 -21.50
C GLY A 44 4.26 -14.89 -20.64
N PHE A 45 3.75 -15.32 -19.49
CA PHE A 45 4.42 -16.35 -18.70
C PHE A 45 4.22 -17.73 -19.32
N GLY A 46 5.21 -18.60 -19.19
CA GLY A 46 5.14 -19.96 -19.73
C GLY A 46 6.49 -20.53 -20.13
N ILE A 47 6.44 -21.71 -20.72
CA ILE A 47 7.59 -22.39 -21.31
C ILE A 47 7.46 -22.26 -22.83
N TYR A 48 8.51 -21.74 -23.46
CA TYR A 48 8.59 -21.50 -24.89
C TYR A 48 9.68 -22.36 -25.49
N SER A 49 9.34 -23.21 -26.46
CA SER A 49 10.34 -23.87 -27.30
C SER A 49 10.98 -22.86 -28.26
N LEU A 50 12.28 -23.00 -28.48
CA LEU A 50 13.03 -22.20 -29.44
C LEU A 50 13.24 -23.01 -30.72
N ASN A 51 13.03 -22.36 -31.87
CA ASN A 51 13.41 -22.92 -33.17
C ASN A 51 14.52 -22.05 -33.76
N ILE A 52 15.77 -22.52 -33.61
CA ILE A 52 16.97 -21.80 -34.03
C ILE A 52 17.35 -22.30 -35.41
N GLN A 53 17.56 -21.38 -36.35
CA GLN A 53 17.91 -21.68 -37.73
C GLN A 53 19.11 -20.85 -38.14
N ALA A 54 20.14 -21.51 -38.68
CA ALA A 54 21.34 -20.88 -39.19
C ALA A 54 21.55 -21.26 -40.65
N SER A 55 21.84 -20.28 -41.50
CA SER A 55 22.13 -20.52 -42.91
C SER A 55 23.15 -19.53 -43.45
N LYS A 56 24.02 -20.00 -44.35
CA LYS A 56 24.97 -19.17 -45.08
C LYS A 56 25.26 -19.81 -46.42
N LYS A 57 25.34 -19.01 -47.49
CA LYS A 57 25.69 -19.52 -48.83
C LYS A 57 27.04 -20.25 -48.78
N GLY A 58 27.07 -21.47 -49.29
CA GLY A 58 28.27 -22.33 -49.27
C GLY A 58 28.44 -23.18 -48.02
N PHE A 59 27.48 -23.13 -47.08
CA PHE A 59 27.43 -23.96 -45.88
C PHE A 59 26.06 -24.65 -45.80
N ASP A 60 26.02 -25.84 -45.20
CA ASP A 60 24.76 -26.56 -44.98
C ASP A 60 23.94 -25.86 -43.88
N PRO A 61 22.64 -25.62 -44.09
CA PRO A 61 21.79 -25.01 -43.07
C PRO A 61 21.64 -25.94 -41.86
N GLN A 62 21.51 -25.36 -40.68
CA GLN A 62 21.33 -26.07 -39.42
C GLN A 62 20.06 -25.59 -38.71
N THR A 63 19.41 -26.52 -38.00
CA THR A 63 18.21 -26.24 -37.20
C THR A 63 18.31 -26.93 -35.84
N ASP A 64 17.92 -26.23 -34.78
CA ASP A 64 17.79 -26.76 -33.43
C ASP A 64 16.40 -26.46 -32.86
N LEU A 65 15.77 -27.49 -32.27
CA LEU A 65 14.44 -27.47 -31.66
C LEU A 65 14.44 -27.97 -30.20
N THR A 66 15.60 -28.27 -29.61
CA THR A 66 15.67 -28.86 -28.27
C THR A 66 15.67 -27.82 -27.15
N GLU A 67 15.94 -26.56 -27.50
CA GLU A 67 16.08 -25.48 -26.53
C GLU A 67 14.73 -24.92 -26.08
N THR A 68 14.67 -24.50 -24.81
CA THR A 68 13.48 -23.89 -24.22
C THR A 68 13.85 -22.70 -23.32
N VAL A 69 12.94 -21.73 -23.23
CA VAL A 69 13.02 -20.61 -22.29
C VAL A 69 11.77 -20.62 -21.43
N THR A 70 11.93 -20.47 -20.12
CA THR A 70 10.80 -20.37 -19.18
C THR A 70 10.72 -18.96 -18.62
N LEU A 71 9.59 -18.30 -18.83
CA LEU A 71 9.26 -17.01 -18.23
C LEU A 71 8.27 -17.23 -17.09
N ARG A 72 8.60 -16.70 -15.90
CA ARG A 72 7.79 -16.80 -14.69
C ARG A 72 7.60 -15.42 -14.08
N GLU A 73 6.57 -15.29 -13.26
CA GLU A 73 6.39 -14.11 -12.42
C GLU A 73 7.51 -14.02 -11.38
N GLU A 74 7.91 -12.78 -11.06
CA GLU A 74 8.88 -12.50 -10.00
C GLU A 74 8.26 -12.82 -8.63
N PRO A 75 8.92 -13.63 -7.78
CA PRO A 75 8.46 -13.90 -6.43
C PRO A 75 8.39 -12.65 -5.56
N THR A 76 7.36 -12.57 -4.73
CA THR A 76 7.08 -11.38 -3.91
C THR A 76 6.69 -11.75 -2.48
N SER A 77 6.66 -10.74 -1.60
CA SER A 77 6.16 -10.85 -0.23
C SER A 77 5.51 -9.56 0.24
N LEU A 78 4.72 -9.64 1.31
CA LEU A 78 4.17 -8.47 2.03
C LEU A 78 4.82 -8.36 3.41
N VAL A 79 5.14 -7.12 3.80
CA VAL A 79 5.37 -6.76 5.20
C VAL A 79 4.38 -5.69 5.58
N ILE A 80 3.73 -5.90 6.72
CA ILE A 80 2.64 -5.05 7.19
C ILE A 80 3.02 -4.50 8.56
N SER A 81 2.82 -3.20 8.74
CA SER A 81 3.09 -2.51 10.00
C SER A 81 2.06 -1.40 10.24
N TRP A 82 1.90 -1.02 11.50
CA TRP A 82 0.99 0.04 11.94
C TRP A 82 1.79 1.17 12.58
N SER A 83 1.41 2.43 12.34
CA SER A 83 2.11 3.57 12.94
C SER A 83 1.93 3.61 14.47
N ASN A 84 0.70 3.41 14.93
CA ASN A 84 0.32 3.54 16.35
C ASN A 84 -0.49 2.33 16.82
N GLY A 85 -0.20 1.15 16.29
CA GLY A 85 -1.04 -0.04 16.49
C GLY A 85 -2.35 0.02 15.70
N ASN A 86 -3.23 -0.92 16.00
CA ASN A 86 -4.48 -1.17 15.29
C ASN A 86 -5.73 -1.07 16.19
N ASP A 87 -5.57 -0.49 17.37
CA ASP A 87 -6.64 -0.17 18.32
C ASP A 87 -6.65 1.35 18.49
N LEU A 88 -7.76 1.99 18.11
CA LEU A 88 -7.89 3.45 18.09
C LEU A 88 -8.93 3.92 19.10
N SER A 89 -8.67 5.03 19.79
CA SER A 89 -9.73 5.86 20.36
C SER A 89 -10.38 6.75 19.30
N TYR A 90 -11.50 7.41 19.67
CA TYR A 90 -12.33 8.15 18.71
C TYR A 90 -11.60 9.35 18.09
N PHE A 91 -10.68 9.95 18.83
CA PHE A 91 -9.90 11.13 18.42
C PHE A 91 -8.54 10.77 17.79
N GLU A 92 -8.18 9.50 17.78
CA GLU A 92 -6.90 9.04 17.25
C GLU A 92 -6.98 8.65 15.78
N HIS A 93 -5.79 8.50 15.19
CA HIS A 93 -5.61 7.92 13.88
C HIS A 93 -4.38 7.03 13.85
N THR A 94 -4.37 6.07 12.93
CA THR A 94 -3.22 5.22 12.64
C THR A 94 -3.06 5.07 11.14
N TYR A 95 -1.85 4.79 10.71
CA TYR A 95 -1.53 4.40 9.35
C TYR A 95 -1.26 2.90 9.31
N LEU A 96 -1.88 2.23 8.36
CA LEU A 96 -1.49 0.90 7.93
C LEU A 96 -0.48 1.05 6.81
N PHE A 97 0.74 0.59 7.05
CA PHE A 97 1.81 0.54 6.06
C PHE A 97 1.96 -0.87 5.51
N VAL A 98 2.19 -0.96 4.20
CA VAL A 98 2.42 -2.20 3.49
C VAL A 98 3.61 -2.03 2.54
N ASP A 99 4.63 -2.84 2.75
CA ASP A 99 5.77 -3.00 1.85
C ASP A 99 5.56 -4.25 1.00
N TYR A 100 5.33 -4.04 -0.30
CA TYR A 100 5.22 -5.09 -1.30
C TYR A 100 6.54 -5.21 -2.05
N ARG A 101 7.27 -6.30 -1.83
CA ARG A 101 8.69 -6.39 -2.20
C ARG A 101 9.06 -7.68 -2.92
N MET A 102 10.11 -7.59 -3.72
CA MET A 102 10.74 -8.72 -4.40
C MET A 102 11.54 -9.58 -3.42
N ALA A 103 12.00 -10.76 -3.88
CA ALA A 103 12.86 -11.65 -3.10
C ALA A 103 14.17 -10.99 -2.63
N ASN A 104 14.67 -9.99 -3.37
CA ASN A 104 15.85 -9.19 -3.01
C ASN A 104 15.56 -8.06 -2.00
N LEU A 105 14.36 -8.05 -1.39
CA LEU A 105 13.87 -7.06 -0.42
C LEU A 105 13.61 -5.66 -0.94
N SER A 106 13.76 -5.40 -2.25
CA SER A 106 13.42 -4.09 -2.81
C SER A 106 11.91 -3.96 -3.07
N THR A 107 11.38 -2.77 -2.77
CA THR A 107 9.95 -2.46 -2.89
C THR A 107 9.53 -2.31 -4.35
N ILE A 108 8.36 -2.84 -4.67
CA ILE A 108 7.78 -2.85 -6.00
C ILE A 108 6.96 -1.56 -6.19
N LEU A 109 7.60 -0.55 -6.78
CA LEU A 109 6.95 0.73 -7.08
C LEU A 109 5.88 0.58 -8.17
N GLY A 110 4.80 1.37 -8.08
CA GLY A 110 3.72 1.39 -9.08
C GLY A 110 2.82 0.14 -9.07
N ALA A 111 2.92 -0.70 -8.03
CA ALA A 111 1.93 -1.73 -7.75
C ALA A 111 0.59 -1.13 -7.31
N THR A 112 -0.49 -1.88 -7.54
CA THR A 112 -1.82 -1.57 -7.01
C THR A 112 -2.01 -2.31 -5.70
N LEU A 113 -2.19 -1.55 -4.61
CA LEU A 113 -2.43 -2.10 -3.27
C LEU A 113 -3.77 -1.60 -2.76
N ASN A 114 -4.60 -2.53 -2.30
CA ASN A 114 -5.90 -2.24 -1.73
C ASN A 114 -6.12 -3.03 -0.45
N VAL A 115 -6.83 -2.44 0.50
CA VAL A 115 -7.36 -3.11 1.68
C VAL A 115 -8.87 -3.25 1.54
N THR A 116 -9.41 -4.44 1.83
CA THR A 116 -10.84 -4.71 1.86
C THR A 116 -11.31 -4.79 3.31
N ILE A 117 -12.32 -4.00 3.65
CA ILE A 117 -12.92 -3.93 5.00
C ILE A 117 -14.43 -3.99 4.83
N ASN A 118 -15.08 -4.96 5.48
CA ASN A 118 -16.54 -5.18 5.38
C ASN A 118 -17.04 -5.25 3.92
N GLY A 119 -16.26 -5.89 3.04
CA GLY A 119 -16.56 -6.03 1.61
C GLY A 119 -16.29 -4.77 0.77
N ARG A 120 -15.88 -3.65 1.37
CA ARG A 120 -15.53 -2.42 0.65
C ARG A 120 -14.03 -2.36 0.40
N LEU A 121 -13.66 -2.03 -0.83
CA LEU A 121 -12.27 -1.89 -1.27
C LEU A 121 -11.78 -0.45 -1.06
N TRP A 122 -10.59 -0.30 -0.49
CA TRP A 122 -9.93 0.99 -0.26
C TRP A 122 -8.53 0.93 -0.84
N SER A 123 -8.20 1.88 -1.70
CA SER A 123 -6.88 1.96 -2.30
C SER A 123 -5.85 2.59 -1.36
N MET A 124 -4.67 2.00 -1.33
CA MET A 124 -3.51 2.52 -0.60
C MET A 124 -2.70 3.44 -1.51
N THR A 125 -2.05 4.43 -0.92
CA THR A 125 -1.22 5.41 -1.65
C THR A 125 0.26 5.20 -1.34
N TRP A 126 1.13 5.40 -2.32
CA TRP A 126 2.58 5.32 -2.10
C TRP A 126 3.07 6.52 -1.29
N ASN A 127 3.78 6.27 -0.19
CA ASN A 127 4.48 7.27 0.60
C ASN A 127 5.98 7.21 0.29
N ALA A 128 6.49 8.21 -0.44
CA ALA A 128 7.90 8.26 -0.83
C ALA A 128 8.86 8.52 0.34
N THR A 129 8.39 9.11 1.45
CA THR A 129 9.20 9.37 2.64
C THR A 129 9.45 8.08 3.42
N GLU A 130 8.40 7.28 3.62
CA GLU A 130 8.49 6.01 4.36
C GLU A 130 8.94 4.84 3.46
N GLY A 131 8.86 5.00 2.14
CA GLY A 131 9.18 3.94 1.19
C GLY A 131 8.16 2.80 1.23
N GLN A 132 6.90 3.08 1.56
CA GLN A 132 5.83 2.09 1.73
C GLN A 132 4.48 2.59 1.20
N TYR A 133 3.58 1.66 0.88
CA TYR A 133 2.18 2.01 0.63
C TYR A 133 1.46 2.22 1.96
N GLN A 134 0.60 3.22 2.03
CA GLN A 134 -0.10 3.56 3.26
C GLN A 134 -1.58 3.82 3.03
N ILE A 135 -2.35 3.64 4.10
CA ILE A 135 -3.71 4.15 4.23
C ILE A 135 -3.92 4.61 5.67
N ARG A 136 -4.64 5.71 5.85
CA ARG A 136 -4.97 6.26 7.15
C ARG A 136 -6.36 5.81 7.57
N PHE A 137 -6.50 5.44 8.84
CA PHE A 137 -7.78 5.23 9.51
C PHE A 137 -7.92 6.23 10.65
N ASN A 138 -9.10 6.83 10.79
CA ASN A 138 -9.44 7.66 11.93
C ASN A 138 -10.45 6.93 12.81
N GLY A 139 -10.34 7.10 14.14
CA GLY A 139 -11.32 6.58 15.10
C GLY A 139 -12.75 7.09 14.84
N SER A 140 -12.87 8.25 14.21
CA SER A 140 -14.15 8.88 13.85
C SER A 140 -14.70 8.48 12.47
N ASP A 141 -14.06 7.58 11.74
CA ASP A 141 -14.51 7.19 10.41
C ASP A 141 -15.86 6.45 10.46
N SER A 142 -16.86 6.95 9.73
CA SER A 142 -18.21 6.34 9.70
C SER A 142 -18.27 5.00 8.98
N VAL A 143 -17.27 4.70 8.15
CA VAL A 143 -17.03 3.40 7.51
C VAL A 143 -15.54 3.11 7.68
N PRO A 144 -15.14 1.96 8.25
CA PRO A 144 -15.95 0.77 8.53
C PRO A 144 -16.89 0.90 9.75
N GLY A 145 -16.82 2.01 10.49
CA GLY A 145 -17.64 2.27 11.67
C GLY A 145 -17.05 1.62 12.92
N VAL A 146 -17.77 1.69 14.03
CA VAL A 146 -17.28 1.16 15.32
C VAL A 146 -17.13 -0.37 15.31
N GLY A 147 -16.21 -0.89 16.13
CA GLY A 147 -16.00 -2.33 16.33
C GLY A 147 -14.71 -2.87 15.72
N THR A 148 -14.55 -4.18 15.76
CA THR A 148 -13.38 -4.89 15.22
C THR A 148 -13.67 -5.41 13.81
N HIS A 149 -12.82 -5.01 12.87
CA HIS A 149 -12.96 -5.31 11.45
C HIS A 149 -11.77 -6.13 10.95
N SER A 150 -12.05 -7.26 10.30
CA SER A 150 -11.02 -8.01 9.58
C SER A 150 -10.62 -7.29 8.30
N LEU A 151 -9.33 -7.23 8.01
CA LEU A 151 -8.79 -6.62 6.81
C LEU A 151 -8.32 -7.71 5.85
N THR A 152 -8.57 -7.53 4.55
CA THR A 152 -7.91 -8.31 3.50
C THR A 152 -7.10 -7.38 2.61
N ILE A 153 -5.79 -7.45 2.73
CA ILE A 153 -4.83 -6.65 1.95
C ILE A 153 -4.47 -7.44 0.70
N ARG A 154 -4.54 -6.78 -0.46
CA ARG A 154 -4.14 -7.36 -1.75
C ARG A 154 -3.15 -6.43 -2.43
N ALA A 155 -2.05 -7.00 -2.92
CA ALA A 155 -1.04 -6.29 -3.69
C ALA A 155 -0.81 -7.00 -5.01
N GLY A 156 -0.66 -6.22 -6.09
CA GLY A 156 -0.40 -6.78 -7.40
C GLY A 156 0.23 -5.79 -8.37
N LYS A 157 1.05 -6.35 -9.27
CA LYS A 157 1.65 -5.64 -10.41
C LYS A 157 1.97 -6.66 -11.51
N SER A 158 1.70 -6.33 -12.76
CA SER A 158 2.08 -7.19 -13.89
C SER A 158 3.59 -7.50 -13.87
N GLY A 159 3.95 -8.77 -14.05
CA GLY A 159 5.33 -9.24 -13.88
C GLY A 159 5.64 -9.87 -12.53
N TYR A 160 4.75 -9.71 -11.54
CA TYR A 160 5.00 -10.05 -10.14
C TYR A 160 3.87 -10.91 -9.58
N ILE A 161 4.21 -11.88 -8.73
CA ILE A 161 3.21 -12.73 -8.06
C ILE A 161 2.34 -11.87 -7.14
N ASN A 162 1.02 -11.87 -7.33
CA ASN A 162 0.11 -11.15 -6.45
C ASN A 162 0.12 -11.74 -5.02
N GLN A 163 0.01 -10.88 -4.01
CA GLN A 163 -0.01 -11.28 -2.60
C GLN A 163 -1.33 -10.91 -1.94
N VAL A 164 -1.74 -11.73 -0.98
CA VAL A 164 -2.94 -11.53 -0.18
C VAL A 164 -2.63 -11.83 1.29
N ASP A 165 -2.95 -10.89 2.17
CA ASP A 165 -2.93 -11.10 3.62
C ASP A 165 -4.33 -10.85 4.20
N SER A 166 -4.82 -11.76 5.03
CA SER A 166 -6.13 -11.66 5.72
C SER A 166 -6.01 -11.82 7.23
N SER A 167 -4.79 -11.67 7.77
CA SER A 167 -4.48 -11.85 9.19
C SER A 167 -4.69 -10.58 10.01
N GLN A 168 -4.80 -9.42 9.35
CA GLN A 168 -4.85 -8.13 10.01
C GLN A 168 -6.27 -7.78 10.49
N ILE A 169 -6.34 -7.11 11.62
CA ILE A 169 -7.57 -6.56 12.20
C ILE A 169 -7.40 -5.07 12.49
N LEU A 170 -8.49 -4.32 12.43
CA LEU A 170 -8.59 -2.93 12.89
C LEU A 170 -9.71 -2.85 13.92
N THR A 171 -9.40 -2.37 15.12
CA THR A 171 -10.39 -2.11 16.16
C THR A 171 -10.63 -0.61 16.23
N LEU A 172 -11.85 -0.21 15.89
CA LEU A 172 -12.36 1.14 16.09
C LEU A 172 -13.23 1.14 17.35
N PRO A 173 -13.19 2.22 18.13
CA PRO A 173 -13.76 2.22 19.47
C PRO A 173 -15.28 2.06 19.36
N VAL A 174 -15.84 1.15 20.13
CA VAL A 174 -17.28 1.16 20.40
C VAL A 174 -17.51 2.36 21.30
N ILE A 175 -18.00 3.47 20.75
CA ILE A 175 -18.59 4.53 21.58
C ILE A 175 -19.78 3.86 22.26
N PRO A 176 -19.76 3.61 23.58
CA PRO A 176 -20.93 3.07 24.24
C PRO A 176 -22.05 4.07 23.99
N THR A 177 -23.20 3.58 23.53
CA THR A 177 -24.41 4.40 23.35
C THR A 177 -24.90 5.03 24.66
N THR A 178 -24.27 4.70 25.79
CA THR A 178 -24.25 5.48 27.02
C THR A 178 -22.97 6.31 27.04
N LEU A 179 -23.04 7.61 26.71
CA LEU A 179 -21.90 8.53 26.75
C LEU A 179 -21.04 8.27 28.00
N SER A 180 -19.78 7.87 27.82
CA SER A 180 -18.76 8.41 28.72
C SER A 180 -18.54 9.83 28.22
N GLU A 181 -19.36 10.76 28.72
CA GLU A 181 -19.09 12.18 28.53
C GLU A 181 -17.64 12.42 28.95
N GLU A 182 -16.90 13.18 28.15
CA GLU A 182 -15.61 13.71 28.60
C GLU A 182 -15.86 14.37 29.97
N PRO A 183 -15.14 13.98 31.03
CA PRO A 183 -15.43 14.51 32.35
C PRO A 183 -15.20 16.01 32.32
N THR A 184 -16.30 16.75 32.46
CA THR A 184 -16.28 18.20 32.48
C THR A 184 -16.34 18.70 33.91
N THR A 185 -15.76 19.88 34.13
CA THR A 185 -15.84 20.56 35.43
C THR A 185 -16.46 21.93 35.23
N ILE A 186 -17.35 22.30 36.15
CA ILE A 186 -17.88 23.66 36.26
C ILE A 186 -17.30 24.28 37.53
N VAL A 187 -16.60 25.41 37.37
CA VAL A 187 -16.14 26.23 38.48
C VAL A 187 -16.88 27.56 38.44
N ILE A 188 -17.51 27.91 39.56
CA ILE A 188 -18.29 29.14 39.72
C ILE A 188 -17.55 30.07 40.67
N THR A 189 -17.31 31.30 40.24
CA THR A 189 -16.69 32.34 41.06
C THR A 189 -17.48 33.64 41.00
N TRP A 190 -17.46 34.38 42.11
CA TRP A 190 -17.99 35.74 42.19
C TRP A 190 -16.82 36.71 42.30
N SER A 191 -16.89 37.87 41.64
CA SER A 191 -15.80 38.85 41.66
C SER A 191 -15.47 39.38 43.06
N ASN A 192 -16.48 39.44 43.94
CA ASN A 192 -16.37 39.90 45.33
C ASN A 192 -16.95 38.83 46.27
N THR A 193 -18.24 38.95 46.60
CA THR A 193 -19.00 38.04 47.45
C THR A 193 -20.30 37.64 46.72
N ASN A 194 -20.94 36.57 47.18
CA ASN A 194 -22.30 36.21 46.76
C ASN A 194 -23.39 36.93 47.60
N SER A 195 -23.03 37.96 48.37
CA SER A 195 -23.92 38.73 49.22
C SER A 195 -23.57 40.21 49.10
N ILE A 196 -24.40 40.92 48.36
CA ILE A 196 -24.26 42.36 48.06
C ILE A 196 -25.43 43.13 48.69
N THR A 197 -25.21 44.38 49.05
CA THR A 197 -26.26 45.32 49.44
C THR A 197 -26.99 45.85 48.21
N PHE A 198 -28.11 46.57 48.42
CA PHE A 198 -28.96 47.10 47.36
C PHE A 198 -28.24 47.96 46.31
N VAL A 199 -27.11 48.58 46.68
CA VAL A 199 -26.36 49.50 45.81
C VAL A 199 -25.05 48.89 45.27
N GLU A 200 -24.70 47.68 45.70
CA GLU A 200 -23.47 47.02 45.29
C GLU A 200 -23.71 46.14 44.05
N SER A 201 -22.62 45.74 43.39
CA SER A 201 -22.65 44.80 42.26
C SER A 201 -21.55 43.75 42.38
N THR A 202 -21.79 42.59 41.76
CA THR A 202 -20.80 41.52 41.63
C THR A 202 -20.97 40.82 40.29
N ILE A 203 -19.92 40.17 39.81
CA ILE A 203 -19.90 39.43 38.55
C ILE A 203 -19.86 37.93 38.85
N LEU A 204 -20.82 37.19 38.31
CA LEU A 204 -20.80 35.73 38.26
C LEU A 204 -19.95 35.27 37.07
N THR A 205 -18.91 34.49 37.33
CA THR A 205 -18.10 33.85 36.29
C THR A 205 -18.31 32.33 36.35
N VAL A 206 -18.56 31.72 35.20
CA VAL A 206 -18.73 30.26 35.05
C VAL A 206 -17.67 29.76 34.09
N ASN A 207 -16.73 28.96 34.60
CA ASN A 207 -15.72 28.28 33.80
C ASN A 207 -16.16 26.84 33.57
N TYR A 208 -16.41 26.49 32.31
CA TYR A 208 -16.78 25.14 31.89
C TYR A 208 -15.63 24.54 31.07
N THR A 209 -14.93 23.56 31.65
CA THR A 209 -13.70 23.00 31.08
C THR A 209 -13.79 21.49 30.91
N MET A 210 -13.01 20.98 29.95
CA MET A 210 -12.75 19.55 29.78
C MET A 210 -11.78 19.04 30.85
N SER A 211 -11.55 17.72 30.85
CA SER A 211 -10.69 17.01 31.81
C SER A 211 -9.23 17.47 31.79
N ASP A 212 -8.78 18.01 30.66
CA ASP A 212 -7.45 18.60 30.45
C ASP A 212 -7.35 20.08 30.86
N GLY A 213 -8.45 20.66 31.38
CA GLY A 213 -8.53 22.06 31.80
C GLY A 213 -8.80 23.07 30.67
N SER A 214 -8.92 22.62 29.42
CA SER A 214 -9.23 23.50 28.29
C SER A 214 -10.74 23.86 28.25
N PRO A 215 -11.11 25.05 27.74
CA PRO A 215 -12.50 25.47 27.71
C PRO A 215 -13.34 24.69 26.70
N VAL A 216 -14.57 24.33 27.08
CA VAL A 216 -15.54 23.72 26.16
C VAL A 216 -16.08 24.80 25.22
N THR A 217 -15.48 24.92 24.04
CA THR A 217 -15.83 25.96 23.06
C THR A 217 -17.21 25.68 22.44
N GLY A 218 -18.05 26.72 22.34
CA GLY A 218 -19.40 26.61 21.76
C GLY A 218 -20.48 26.09 22.71
N ALA A 219 -20.16 25.91 24.00
CA ALA A 219 -21.14 25.52 25.00
C ALA A 219 -22.26 26.57 25.17
N THR A 220 -23.49 26.11 25.32
CA THR A 220 -24.62 26.96 25.74
C THR A 220 -24.66 27.02 27.26
N VAL A 221 -24.46 28.20 27.84
CA VAL A 221 -24.51 28.40 29.30
C VAL A 221 -25.75 29.22 29.64
N ASN A 222 -26.67 28.61 30.38
CA ASN A 222 -27.90 29.26 30.83
C ASN A 222 -27.82 29.54 32.34
N VAL A 223 -28.19 30.75 32.74
CA VAL A 223 -28.27 31.17 34.15
C VAL A 223 -29.70 31.55 34.48
N THR A 224 -30.25 30.98 35.56
CA THR A 224 -31.57 31.34 36.09
C THR A 224 -31.40 32.00 37.44
N ILE A 225 -31.95 33.21 37.61
CA ILE A 225 -31.90 33.97 38.87
C ILE A 225 -33.32 34.08 39.41
N GLY A 226 -33.51 33.76 40.69
CA GLY A 226 -34.81 33.88 41.36
C GLY A 226 -35.74 32.67 41.20
N GLY A 227 -35.30 31.61 40.50
CA GLY A 227 -36.12 30.42 40.21
C GLY A 227 -37.33 30.72 39.32
N THR A 228 -37.95 29.68 38.78
CA THR A 228 -39.38 29.71 38.39
C THR A 228 -40.19 29.11 39.53
#